data_AF-A0A2H6GWD5-F1
#
_entry.id   AF-A0A2H6GWD5-F1
#
_cell.length_a   1.000
_cell.length_b   1.000
_cell.length_c   1.000
_cell.angle_alpha   90.00
_cell.angle_beta   90.00
_cell.angle_gamma   90.00
#
_symmetry.space_group_name_H-M   'P 1'
#
loop_
_entity.id
_entity.type
_entity.pdbx_description
1 polymer ?
#
loop_
_entity_poly.entity_id
_entity_poly.type
_entity_poly.pdbx_seq_one_letter_code
_entity_poly.pdbx_strand_id
1 'polypeptide(L)' 'MMKKFSNASNKINVIMSVFGNDEKLDGKEVSRRIKKLGYDVDEGNLKMFIYYHMQYQYLMKEKSQGVNKYFAV' A
#
# COMPACT_ATOMS: atom_id res chain seq x y z
N MET A 1 -12.33 -15.27 9.42
CA MET A 1 -13.15 -14.28 8.67
C MET A 1 -12.22 -13.14 8.25
N MET A 2 -12.09 -12.84 6.96
CA MET A 2 -11.19 -11.78 6.48
C MET A 2 -11.80 -10.40 6.73
N LYS A 3 -10.97 -9.41 7.10
CA LYS A 3 -11.39 -8.03 7.29
C LYS A 3 -11.66 -7.39 5.93
N LYS A 4 -12.78 -6.67 5.81
CA LYS A 4 -13.05 -5.87 4.60
C LYS A 4 -12.09 -4.68 4.55
N PHE A 5 -11.46 -4.50 3.40
CA PHE A 5 -10.67 -3.31 3.09
C PHE A 5 -11.60 -2.14 2.71
N SER A 6 -12.34 -1.64 3.69
CA SER A 6 -13.46 -0.70 3.53
C SER A 6 -13.18 0.68 4.13
N ASN A 7 -13.72 1.73 3.49
CA ASN A 7 -13.54 3.16 3.79
C ASN A 7 -12.10 3.70 3.61
N ALA A 8 -11.97 4.91 3.04
CA ALA A 8 -10.69 5.49 2.63
C ALA A 8 -9.71 5.67 3.81
N SER A 9 -10.15 6.18 4.96
CA SER A 9 -9.27 6.40 6.11
C SER A 9 -8.69 5.10 6.68
N ASN A 10 -9.51 4.05 6.75
CA ASN A 10 -9.05 2.73 7.18
C ASN A 10 -8.05 2.13 6.17
N LYS A 11 -8.31 2.29 4.86
CA LYS A 11 -7.37 1.88 3.82
C LYS A 11 -6.01 2.57 3.97
N ILE A 12 -6.01 3.89 4.18
CA ILE A 12 -4.79 4.69 4.41
C ILE A 12 -4.01 4.14 5.60
N ASN A 13 -4.66 3.98 6.76
CA ASN A 13 -4.00 3.49 7.98
C ASN A 13 -3.41 2.08 7.81
N VAL A 14 -4.16 1.17 7.19
CA VAL A 14 -3.70 -0.20 6.93
C VAL A 14 -2.52 -0.20 5.96
N ILE A 15 -2.56 0.60 4.89
CA ILE A 15 -1.45 0.72 3.94
C ILE A 15 -0.21 1.28 4.63
N MET A 16 -0.34 2.35 5.41
CA MET A 16 0.80 2.93 6.13
C MET A 16 1.40 1.94 7.13
N SER A 17 0.57 1.14 7.81
CA SER A 17 1.04 0.18 8.82
C SER A 17 1.95 -0.93 8.29
N VAL A 18 2.02 -1.15 6.97
CA VAL A 18 2.88 -2.22 6.40
C VAL A 18 4.26 -1.74 5.96
N PHE A 19 4.53 -0.44 6.02
CA PHE A 19 5.85 0.14 5.76
C PHE A 19 6.66 0.18 7.07
N GLY A 20 7.90 -0.32 7.01
CA GLY A 20 8.91 -0.04 8.04
C GLY A 20 9.63 1.30 7.80
N ASN A 21 10.47 1.69 8.76
CA ASN A 21 11.31 2.88 8.62
C ASN A 21 12.24 2.76 7.41
N ASP A 22 12.29 3.82 6.59
CA ASP A 22 13.09 3.93 5.35
C ASP A 22 12.85 2.80 4.32
N GLU A 23 11.76 2.06 4.46
CA GLU A 23 11.49 0.89 3.64
C GLU A 23 10.80 1.26 2.34
N LYS A 24 11.25 0.63 1.24
CA LYS A 24 10.65 0.81 -0.09
C LYS A 24 10.01 -0.47 -0.59
N LEU A 25 8.70 -0.44 -0.80
CA LEU A 25 7.90 -1.62 -1.15
C LEU A 25 7.27 -1.46 -2.53
N ASP A 26 7.24 -2.51 -3.34
CA ASP A 26 6.39 -2.51 -4.54
C ASP A 26 4.95 -2.87 -4.16
N GLY A 27 4.01 -2.63 -5.09
CA GLY A 27 2.60 -2.90 -4.85
C GLY A 27 2.28 -4.37 -4.53
N LYS A 28 3.07 -5.32 -5.07
CA LYS A 28 2.92 -6.74 -4.76
C LYS A 28 3.24 -7.00 -3.30
N GLU A 29 4.35 -6.47 -2.80
CA GLU A 29 4.76 -6.65 -1.41
C GLU A 29 3.82 -5.94 -0.43
N VAL A 30 3.37 -4.72 -0.73
CA VAL A 30 2.34 -4.02 0.06
C VAL A 30 1.07 -4.88 0.15
N SER A 31 0.57 -5.38 -0.99
CA SER A 31 -0.64 -6.22 -1.01
C SER A 31 -0.46 -7.50 -0.20
N ARG A 32 0.71 -8.15 -0.29
CA ARG A 32 1.05 -9.37 0.44
C ARG A 32 1.04 -9.14 1.95
N ARG A 33 1.62 -8.03 2.42
CA ARG A 33 1.64 -7.68 3.84
C ARG A 33 0.25 -7.37 4.37
N ILE A 34 -0.55 -6.62 3.61
CA ILE A 34 -1.96 -6.34 3.97
C ILE A 34 -2.77 -7.65 4.08
N LYS A 35 -2.57 -8.60 3.15
CA LYS A 35 -3.18 -9.94 3.23
C LYS A 35 -2.77 -10.70 4.49
N LYS A 36 -1.49 -10.62 4.90
CA LYS A 36 -1.01 -11.22 6.15
C LYS A 36 -1.65 -10.62 7.40
N LEU A 37 -2.09 -9.36 7.36
CA LEU A 37 -2.88 -8.75 8.43
C LEU A 37 -4.36 -9.21 8.45
N GLY A 38 -4.74 -10.11 7.53
CA GLY A 38 -6.08 -10.71 7.44
C GLY A 38 -7.07 -9.94 6.58
N TYR A 39 -6.61 -8.97 5.77
CA TYR A 39 -7.46 -8.23 4.86
C TYR A 39 -7.55 -8.92 3.50
N ASP A 40 -8.73 -8.87 2.90
CA ASP A 40 -8.90 -9.23 1.50
C ASP A 40 -8.66 -7.99 0.61
N VAL A 41 -7.62 -8.04 -0.23
CA VAL A 41 -7.20 -6.93 -1.08
C VAL A 41 -6.71 -7.43 -2.44
N ASP A 42 -7.16 -6.78 -3.50
CA ASP A 42 -6.62 -6.94 -4.84
C ASP A 42 -5.46 -5.97 -5.08
N GLU A 43 -4.38 -6.45 -5.72
CA GLU A 43 -3.17 -5.65 -5.96
C GLU A 43 -3.44 -4.48 -6.93
N GLY A 44 -4.24 -4.69 -7.98
CA GLY A 44 -4.59 -3.65 -8.94
C GLY A 44 -5.40 -2.53 -8.30
N ASN A 45 -6.45 -2.90 -7.57
CA ASN A 45 -7.27 -1.96 -6.80
C ASN A 45 -6.47 -1.22 -5.73
N LEU A 46 -5.54 -1.89 -5.07
CA LEU A 46 -4.62 -1.28 -4.10
C LEU A 46 -3.73 -0.22 -4.76
N LYS A 47 -3.07 -0.57 -5.88
CA LYS A 47 -2.21 0.37 -6.62
C LYS A 47 -2.99 1.57 -7.10
N MET A 48 -4.21 1.36 -7.60
CA MET A 48 -5.11 2.43 -8.03
C MET A 48 -5.48 3.34 -6.85
N PHE A 49 -5.82 2.76 -5.70
CA PHE A 49 -6.11 3.54 -4.49
C PHE A 49 -4.91 4.36 -4.03
N ILE A 50 -3.70 3.77 -4.00
CA ILE A 50 -2.47 4.47 -3.66
C ILE A 50 -2.26 5.66 -4.62
N TYR A 51 -2.39 5.44 -5.92
CA TYR A 51 -2.20 6.48 -6.92
C TYR A 51 -3.15 7.67 -6.74
N TYR A 52 -4.45 7.42 -6.55
CA TYR A 52 -5.45 8.50 -6.46
C TYR A 52 -5.55 9.17 -5.10
N HIS A 53 -5.25 8.45 -4.00
CA HIS A 53 -5.56 8.94 -2.66
C HIS A 53 -4.37 9.05 -1.72
N MET A 54 -3.22 8.44 -2.05
CA MET A 54 -2.08 8.41 -1.12
C MET A 54 -0.79 8.98 -1.69
N GLN A 55 -0.62 8.91 -3.01
CA GLN A 55 0.60 9.40 -3.65
C GLN A 55 0.73 10.91 -3.45
N TYR A 56 1.94 11.36 -3.12
CA TYR A 56 2.30 12.74 -2.77
C TYR A 56 1.73 13.29 -1.47
N GLN A 57 0.86 12.56 -0.77
CA GLN A 57 0.34 12.94 0.55
C GLN A 57 0.95 12.09 1.68
N TYR A 58 0.98 10.77 1.48
CA TYR A 58 1.45 9.78 2.46
C TYR A 58 2.57 8.91 1.92
N LEU A 59 2.59 8.70 0.61
CA LEU A 59 3.56 7.86 -0.07
C LEU A 59 4.20 8.62 -1.23
N MET A 60 5.51 8.52 -1.33
CA MET A 60 6.26 8.86 -2.54
C MET A 60 6.55 7.60 -3.34
N LYS A 61 6.95 7.78 -4.61
CA LYS A 61 7.23 6.68 -5.54
C LYS A 61 8.54 6.93 -6.27
N GLU A 62 9.36 5.90 -6.38
CA GLU A 62 10.51 5.87 -7.28
C GLU A 62 10.47 4.64 -8.18
N LYS A 63 11.21 4.70 -9.29
CA LYS A 63 11.37 3.56 -10.19
C LYS A 63 12.74 2.95 -9.95
N SER A 64 12.77 1.69 -9.51
CA SER A 64 14.00 0.92 -9.29
C SER A 64 13.92 -0.39 -10.07
N GLN A 65 14.92 -0.65 -10.93
CA GLN A 65 14.99 -1.83 -11.80
C GLN A 65 13.70 -2.10 -12.60
N GLY A 66 13.07 -1.03 -13.11
CA GLY A 66 11.82 -1.14 -13.88
C GLY A 66 10.54 -1.28 -13.03
N VAL A 67 10.65 -1.43 -11.70
CA VAL A 67 9.53 -1.62 -10.78
C VAL A 67 9.30 -0.34 -9.98
N ASN A 68 8.02 0.02 -9.80
CA ASN A 68 7.64 1.12 -8.93
C ASN A 68 7.76 0.68 -7.46
N LYS A 69 8.54 1.42 -6.68
CA LYS A 69 8.67 1.27 -5.24
C LYS A 69 8.06 2.49 -4.55
N TYR A 70 7.23 2.24 -3.55
CA TYR A 70 6.59 3.24 -2.70
C TYR A 70 7.34 3.34 -1.38
N PHE A 71 7.36 4.53 -0.78
CA PHE A 71 7.92 4.76 0.55
C PHE A 71 7.15 5.84 1.29
N ALA A 72 7.05 5.70 2.61
CA ALA A 72 6.34 6.65 3.47
C ALA A 72 7.09 7.99 3.57
N VAL A 73 6.32 9.08 3.69
CA VAL A 73 6.79 10.45 3.98
C VAL A 73 6.32 10.93 5.33
#